data_AF-A0A2Z6GBC3-F1
#
_entry.id   AF-A0A2Z6GBC3-F1
#
_cell.length_a   1.000
_cell.length_b   1.000
_cell.length_c   1.000
_cell.angle_alpha   90.00
_cell.angle_beta   90.00
_cell.angle_gamma   90.00
#
_symmetry.space_group_name_H-M   'P 1'
#
loop_
_entity.id
_entity.type
_entity.pdbx_description
1 polymer ?
#
loop_
_entity_poly.entity_id
_entity_poly.type
_entity_poly.pdbx_seq_one_letter_code
_entity_poly.pdbx_strand_id
1 'polypeptide(L)' 'MSQITLYLDDATQALVDQAAQANGVSKSRWVAEMIRKYAGHEWPQDCLALAGHFADFPLREESPVSKADDLPRIGF' A
#
# COMPACT_ATOMS: atom_id res chain seq x y z
N MET A 1 -13.12 23.54 1.85
CA MET A 1 -13.00 22.16 1.32
C MET A 1 -12.97 22.26 -0.20
N SER A 2 -12.07 21.56 -0.86
CA SER A 2 -12.06 21.45 -2.32
C SER A 2 -13.12 20.45 -2.78
N GLN A 3 -13.80 20.75 -3.88
CA GLN A 3 -14.75 19.85 -4.53
C GLN A 3 -14.12 19.28 -5.80
N ILE A 4 -14.29 17.98 -6.03
CA ILE A 4 -13.88 17.31 -7.27
C ILE A 4 -15.12 16.67 -7.91
N THR A 5 -15.20 16.71 -9.24
CA THR A 5 -16.19 15.96 -10.01
C THR A 5 -15.48 14.82 -10.72
N LEU A 6 -15.92 13.59 -10.47
CA LEU A 6 -15.32 12.38 -11.04
C LEU A 6 -16.34 11.70 -11.95
N TYR A 7 -15.97 11.46 -13.20
CA TYR A 7 -16.76 10.63 -14.11
C TYR A 7 -16.41 9.17 -13.85
N LEU A 8 -17.44 8.37 -13.60
CA LEU A 8 -17.34 6.93 -13.38
C LEU A 8 -18.24 6.23 -14.40
N ASP A 9 -17.81 5.09 -14.90
CA ASP A 9 -18.72 4.18 -15.59
C ASP A 9 -19.71 3.54 -14.60
N ASP A 10 -20.79 2.98 -15.14
CA ASP A 10 -21.88 2.40 -14.35
C ASP A 10 -21.38 1.26 -13.43
N ALA A 11 -20.40 0.48 -13.88
CA ALA A 11 -19.85 -0.63 -13.10
C ALA A 11 -19.07 -0.10 -11.89
N THR A 12 -18.25 0.92 -12.08
CA THR A 12 -17.47 1.56 -11.01
C THR A 12 -18.37 2.29 -10.04
N GLN A 13 -19.43 2.96 -10.53
CA GLN A 13 -20.43 3.56 -9.65
C GLN A 13 -21.13 2.52 -8.78
N ALA A 14 -21.52 1.37 -9.34
CA ALA A 14 -22.12 0.27 -8.58
C ALA A 14 -21.18 -0.28 -7.49
N LEU A 15 -19.88 -0.37 -7.77
CA LEU A 15 -18.87 -0.78 -6.78
C LEU A 15 -18.78 0.22 -5.62
N VAL A 16 -18.75 1.52 -5.92
CA VAL A 16 -18.74 2.58 -4.88
C VAL A 16 -19.98 2.48 -4.00
N ASP A 17 -21.15 2.26 -4.61
CA ASP A 17 -22.43 2.18 -3.90
C ASP A 17 -22.48 0.99 -2.94
N GLN A 18 -22.11 -0.20 -3.44
CA GLN A 18 -22.04 -1.42 -2.63
C GLN A 18 -21.03 -1.29 -1.49
N ALA A 19 -19.84 -0.75 -1.78
CA ALA A 19 -18.79 -0.62 -0.79
C ALA A 19 -19.14 0.42 0.29
N ALA A 20 -19.71 1.56 -0.09
CA ALA A 20 -20.19 2.56 0.86
C ALA A 20 -21.28 1.99 1.78
N GLN A 21 -22.24 1.23 1.21
CA GLN A 21 -23.29 0.58 1.97
C GLN A 21 -22.75 -0.49 2.92
N ALA A 22 -21.83 -1.35 2.45
CA ALA A 22 -21.21 -2.40 3.26
C ALA A 22 -20.39 -1.84 4.44
N ASN A 23 -19.78 -0.66 4.27
CA ASN A 23 -19.01 0.02 5.31
C ASN A 23 -19.86 0.99 6.17
N GLY A 24 -21.16 1.15 5.86
CA GLY A 24 -22.06 2.05 6.59
C GLY A 24 -21.69 3.54 6.52
N VAL A 25 -21.01 3.96 5.45
CA VAL A 25 -20.53 5.34 5.25
C VAL A 25 -21.11 5.96 3.98
N SER A 26 -21.06 7.28 3.85
CA SER A 26 -21.45 7.95 2.61
C SER A 26 -20.47 7.65 1.48
N LYS A 27 -20.95 7.71 0.23
CA LYS A 27 -20.11 7.54 -0.98
C LYS A 27 -18.90 8.48 -0.99
N SER A 28 -19.13 9.76 -0.67
CA SER A 28 -18.06 10.76 -0.61
C SER A 28 -17.01 10.45 0.44
N ARG A 29 -17.43 9.97 1.62
CA ARG A 29 -16.52 9.55 2.69
C ARG A 29 -15.72 8.33 2.28
N TRP A 30 -16.38 7.33 1.71
CA TRP A 30 -15.74 6.11 1.22
C TRP A 30 -14.67 6.40 0.16
N VAL A 31 -15.01 7.22 -0.85
CA VAL A 31 -14.04 7.64 -1.90
C VAL A 31 -12.86 8.39 -1.29
N ALA A 32 -13.11 9.32 -0.36
CA ALA A 32 -12.03 10.05 0.30
C ALA A 32 -11.10 9.15 1.13
N GLU A 33 -11.65 8.12 1.78
CA GLU A 33 -10.87 7.10 2.50
C GLU A 33 -10.03 6.24 1.54
N MET A 34 -10.59 5.86 0.39
CA MET A 34 -9.83 5.14 -0.64
C MET A 34 -8.70 5.98 -1.22
N ILE A 35 -8.92 7.27 -1.51
CA ILE A 35 -7.85 8.16 -1.95
C ILE A 35 -6.75 8.23 -0.90
N ARG A 36 -7.07 8.41 0.39
CA ARG A 36 -6.07 8.40 1.46
C ARG A 36 -5.29 7.09 1.54
N LYS A 37 -5.98 5.96 1.38
CA LYS A 37 -5.39 4.62 1.44
C LYS A 37 -4.39 4.38 0.30
N TYR A 38 -4.70 4.81 -0.92
CA TYR A 38 -3.90 4.48 -2.11
C TYR A 38 -2.99 5.61 -2.60
N ALA A 39 -3.27 6.87 -2.26
CA ALA A 39 -2.37 7.99 -2.56
C ALA A 39 -1.20 8.08 -1.56
N GLY A 40 -1.30 7.40 -0.41
CA GLY A 40 -0.20 7.23 0.50
C GLY A 40 0.95 6.45 -0.16
N HIS A 41 2.17 6.95 -0.01
CA HIS A 41 3.39 6.25 -0.45
C HIS A 41 4.00 5.41 0.70
N GLU A 42 3.19 5.15 1.72
CA GLU A 42 3.60 4.46 2.92
C GLU A 42 3.39 2.96 2.76
N TRP A 43 4.30 2.18 3.34
CA TRP A 43 4.14 0.74 3.39
C TRP A 43 2.94 0.38 4.27
N PRO A 44 2.15 -0.65 3.91
CA PRO A 44 1.11 -1.16 4.79
C PRO A 44 1.67 -1.51 6.17
N GLN A 45 0.90 -1.24 7.22
CA GLN A 45 1.33 -1.52 8.59
C GLN A 45 1.69 -2.99 8.79
N ASP A 46 0.98 -3.92 8.15
CA ASP A 46 1.30 -5.34 8.19
C ASP A 46 2.70 -5.64 7.60
N CYS A 47 3.10 -4.93 6.55
CA CYS A 47 4.45 -5.05 5.98
C CYS A 47 5.52 -4.51 6.94
N LEU A 48 5.24 -3.40 7.62
CA LEU A 48 6.15 -2.85 8.63
C LEU A 48 6.25 -3.76 9.86
N ALA A 49 5.12 -4.32 10.31
CA ALA A 49 5.05 -5.23 11.45
C ALA A 49 5.81 -6.53 11.20
N LEU A 50 5.93 -6.98 9.95
CA LEU A 50 6.70 -8.16 9.59
C LEU A 50 8.23 -8.00 9.75
N ALA A 51 8.73 -6.77 9.92
CA ALA A 51 10.16 -6.53 10.10
C ALA A 51 10.69 -7.28 11.35
N GLY A 52 11.60 -8.24 11.14
CA GLY A 52 12.21 -9.01 12.23
C GLY A 52 11.36 -10.17 12.78
N HIS A 53 10.16 -10.42 12.25
CA HIS A 53 9.31 -11.54 12.69
C HIS A 53 9.79 -12.92 12.21
N PHE A 54 10.66 -12.97 11.18
CA PHE A 54 11.25 -14.21 10.69
C PHE A 54 12.53 -14.52 11.46
N ALA A 55 12.40 -15.32 12.53
CA ALA A 55 13.53 -15.71 13.37
C ALA A 55 14.59 -16.53 12.61
N ASP A 56 14.14 -17.33 11.63
CA ASP A 56 14.89 -18.24 10.77
C ASP A 56 15.07 -17.69 9.35
N PHE A 57 15.05 -16.36 9.17
CA PHE A 57 15.20 -15.74 7.87
C PHE A 57 16.49 -16.23 7.17
N PRO A 58 16.42 -16.88 5.99
CA PRO A 58 17.56 -17.58 5.41
C PRO A 58 18.70 -16.67 4.94
N LEU A 59 18.47 -15.36 4.86
CA LEU A 59 19.49 -14.33 4.58
C LEU A 59 19.96 -13.63 5.86
N ARG A 60 19.54 -14.09 7.04
CA ARG A 60 20.07 -13.64 8.32
C ARG A 60 21.50 -14.18 8.41
N GLU A 61 22.46 -13.30 8.18
CA GLU A 61 23.87 -13.62 8.37
C GLU A 61 24.11 -14.02 9.84
N GLU A 62 24.26 -15.33 10.12
CA GLU A 62 24.61 -15.86 11.46
C GLU A 62 26.01 -15.43 11.92
N SER A 63 26.78 -14.84 11.02
CA SER A 63 28.08 -14.21 11.25
C SER A 63 28.25 -13.16 10.16
N PRO A 64 28.85 -11.98 10.42
CA PRO A 64 29.08 -10.98 9.39
C PRO A 64 29.94 -11.65 8.31
N VAL A 65 29.30 -12.07 7.23
CA VAL A 65 30.02 -12.54 6.06
C VAL A 65 30.68 -11.29 5.56
N SER A 66 32.02 -11.31 5.45
CA SER A 66 32.83 -10.20 4.95
C SER A 66 32.04 -9.44 3.89
N LYS A 67 31.64 -8.20 4.20
CA LYS A 67 30.82 -7.34 3.36
C LYS A 67 31.37 -7.43 1.93
N ALA A 68 30.66 -8.12 1.05
CA ALA A 68 31.14 -8.32 -0.32
C ALA A 68 31.30 -6.93 -0.94
N ASP A 69 32.39 -6.72 -1.69
CA ASP A 69 32.61 -5.44 -2.35
C ASP A 69 31.43 -5.12 -3.27
N ASP A 70 30.92 -3.88 -3.17
CA ASP A 70 29.82 -3.41 -4.00
C ASP A 70 30.19 -3.58 -5.48
N LEU A 71 29.35 -4.30 -6.22
CA LEU A 71 29.52 -4.43 -7.66
C LEU A 71 29.19 -3.09 -8.35
N PRO A 72 29.94 -2.70 -9.38
CA PRO A 72 29.66 -1.48 -10.12
C PRO A 72 28.26 -1.56 -10.74
N ARG A 73 27.49 -0.47 -10.61
CA ARG A 73 26.18 -0.36 -11.28
C ARG A 73 26.40 -0.49 -12.79
N ILE A 74 25.71 -1.44 -13.40
CA ILE A 74 25.66 -1.54 -14.86
C ILE A 74 24.79 -0.37 -15.35
N GLY A 75 25.41 0.57 -16.06
CA GLY A 75 24.70 1.67 -16.70
C GLY A 75 23.85 1.16 -17.87
N PHE A 76 22.69 1.80 -18.08
CA PHE A 76 21.86 1.62 -19.27
C PHE A 76 22.33 2.56 -20.39
#